data_AF-A0A7Y8M3X5-F1
#
_entry.id   AF-A0A7Y8M3X5-F1
#
_cell.length_a   1.000
_cell.length_b   1.000
_cell.length_c   1.000
_cell.angle_alpha   90.00
_cell.angle_beta   90.00
_cell.angle_gamma   90.00
#
_symmetry.space_group_name_H-M   'P 1'
#
loop_
_entity.id
_entity.type
_entity.pdbx_description
1 polymer ?
#
loop_
_entity_poly.entity_id
_entity_poly.type
_entity_poly.pdbx_seq_one_letter_code
_entity_poly.pdbx_strand_id
1 'polypeptide(L)'
;MSDRALGMVETRGLVASIEAADAMVKAAKVQLLGKEKVQGGLVTILVEGETAAVKSAIDAGAAAAQRIGELVSTHIIPRPDDQVEFILTKTVSVKEIPVRVDEKLISEKKPERKQKQKIAEQKENIEEIKPVNKPGPSSTIERLKKEALGKAITLEKTEKPKSSGEARFTMAELEVMNVHQLRRFARGFDDFPIKGREISRANRGELLDFFKGLLK
;
A
#
# COMPACT_ATOMS: atom_id res chain seq x y z
N MET A 1 17.26 33.20 6.26
CA MET A 1 16.27 32.72 7.24
C MET A 1 15.02 32.28 6.52
N SER A 2 15.03 31.03 6.09
CA SER A 2 13.81 30.31 5.76
C SER A 2 13.06 30.05 7.08
N ASP A 3 12.01 30.83 7.34
CA ASP A 3 11.21 30.78 8.58
C ASP A 3 10.27 29.54 8.62
N ARG A 4 10.72 28.43 8.03
CA ARG A 4 9.92 27.25 7.71
C ARG A 4 10.44 26.05 8.49
N ALA A 5 9.54 25.40 9.21
CA ALA A 5 9.85 24.18 9.92
C ALA A 5 10.01 23.01 8.94
N LEU A 6 10.89 22.07 9.28
CA LEU A 6 11.05 20.80 8.59
C LEU A 6 10.36 19.69 9.38
N GLY A 7 9.55 18.88 8.70
CA GLY A 7 8.97 17.66 9.23
C GLY A 7 9.49 16.43 8.49
N MET A 8 9.72 15.35 9.24
CA MET A 8 10.22 14.09 8.71
C MET A 8 9.43 12.90 9.25
N VAL A 9 9.03 11.99 8.36
CA VAL A 9 8.42 10.69 8.72
C VAL A 9 9.22 9.58 8.03
N GLU A 10 9.84 8.71 8.82
CA GLU A 10 10.56 7.55 8.33
C GLU A 10 9.76 6.27 8.56
N THR A 11 9.72 5.44 7.53
CA THR A 11 8.98 4.18 7.51
C THR A 11 9.87 3.06 6.98
N ARG A 12 9.54 1.82 7.32
CA ARG A 12 10.07 0.66 6.60
C ARG A 12 9.10 0.25 5.50
N GLY A 13 9.51 0.47 4.26
CA GLY A 13 8.77 0.15 3.06
C GLY A 13 8.09 1.35 2.40
N LEU A 14 8.19 1.42 1.07
CA LEU A 14 7.74 2.56 0.27
C LEU A 14 6.22 2.83 0.34
N VAL A 15 5.41 1.78 0.51
CA VAL A 15 3.94 1.91 0.54
C VAL A 15 3.49 2.73 1.75
N ALA A 16 4.04 2.43 2.93
CA ALA A 16 3.78 3.18 4.16
C ALA A 16 4.19 4.64 4.05
N SER A 17 5.32 4.92 3.40
CA SER A 17 5.79 6.29 3.19
C SER A 17 4.91 7.08 2.23
N ILE A 18 4.37 6.44 1.18
CA ILE A 18 3.46 7.11 0.24
C ILE A 18 2.15 7.48 0.94
N GLU A 19 1.57 6.57 1.73
CA GLU A 19 0.36 6.87 2.53
C GLU A 19 0.63 7.98 3.56
N ALA A 20 1.80 7.96 4.21
CA ALA A 20 2.19 9.03 5.12
C ALA A 20 2.25 10.39 4.39
N ALA A 21 2.87 10.43 3.21
CA ALA A 21 2.98 11.64 2.39
C ALA A 21 1.60 12.19 2.01
N ASP A 22 0.70 11.33 1.54
CA ASP A 22 -0.67 11.70 1.18
C ASP A 22 -1.45 12.24 2.38
N ALA A 23 -1.35 11.59 3.55
CA ALA A 23 -1.99 12.06 4.76
C ALA A 23 -1.43 13.40 5.25
N MET A 24 -0.11 13.60 5.20
CA MET A 24 0.55 14.85 5.61
C MET A 24 0.03 16.06 4.83
N VAL A 25 0.05 16.00 3.50
CA VAL A 25 -0.35 17.13 2.64
C VAL A 25 -1.86 17.40 2.65
N LYS A 26 -2.68 16.41 3.04
CA LYS A 26 -4.12 16.58 3.24
C LYS A 26 -4.48 17.17 4.61
N ALA A 27 -3.67 16.91 5.63
CA ALA A 27 -3.96 17.31 7.01
C ALA A 27 -3.66 18.79 7.29
N ALA A 28 -2.65 19.37 6.62
CA ALA A 28 -2.24 20.74 6.86
C ALA A 28 -1.61 21.38 5.62
N LYS A 29 -1.48 22.71 5.65
CA LYS A 29 -0.81 23.48 4.59
C LYS A 29 0.71 23.34 4.69
N VAL A 30 1.23 22.22 4.18
CA VAL A 30 2.67 21.90 4.09
C VAL A 30 3.05 21.60 2.64
N GLN A 31 4.32 21.81 2.30
CA GLN A 31 4.88 21.45 1.00
C GLN A 31 5.69 20.16 1.15
N LEU A 32 5.42 19.18 0.27
CA LEU A 32 6.24 17.99 0.16
C LEU A 32 7.56 18.33 -0.53
N LEU A 33 8.67 18.22 0.19
CA LEU A 33 10.01 18.47 -0.37
C LEU A 33 10.49 17.29 -1.20
N GLY A 34 10.25 16.08 -0.70
CA GLY A 34 10.70 14.88 -1.39
C GLY A 34 10.70 13.66 -0.49
N LYS A 35 11.44 12.65 -0.95
CA LYS A 35 11.69 11.42 -0.20
C LYS A 35 13.15 11.03 -0.30
N GLU A 36 13.69 10.58 0.82
CA GLU A 36 15.00 9.96 0.88
C GLU A 36 14.83 8.46 1.06
N LYS A 37 15.66 7.69 0.35
CA LYS A 37 15.67 6.23 0.42
C LYS A 37 17.07 5.78 0.80
N VAL A 38 17.15 4.97 1.83
CA VAL A 38 18.42 4.35 2.24
C VAL A 38 18.29 2.82 2.24
N GLN A 39 19.37 2.12 2.56
CA GLN A 39 19.37 0.66 2.60
C GLN A 39 18.47 0.11 3.71
N GLY A 40 18.05 -1.16 3.59
CA GLY A 40 17.19 -1.81 4.59
C GLY A 40 15.71 -1.48 4.44
N GLY A 41 15.32 -0.86 3.33
CA GLY A 41 13.93 -0.52 3.04
C GLY A 41 13.42 0.70 3.82
N LEU A 42 14.32 1.49 4.42
CA LEU A 42 13.97 2.73 5.10
C LEU A 42 13.72 3.83 4.07
N VAL A 43 12.60 4.53 4.26
CA VAL A 43 12.16 5.62 3.41
C VAL A 43 11.66 6.75 4.28
N THR A 44 12.26 7.93 4.10
CA THR A 44 11.95 9.15 4.84
C THR A 44 11.25 10.14 3.92
N ILE A 45 10.09 10.62 4.33
CA ILE A 45 9.36 11.69 3.66
C ILE A 45 9.66 13.02 4.35
N LEU A 46 9.93 14.06 3.57
CA LEU A 46 10.25 15.40 4.06
C LEU A 46 9.17 16.40 3.65
N VAL A 47 8.69 17.18 4.60
CA VAL A 47 7.72 18.26 4.39
C VAL A 47 8.18 19.55 5.05
N GLU A 48 7.76 20.69 4.53
CA GLU A 48 8.04 21.99 5.13
C GLU A 48 6.79 22.88 5.24
N GLY A 49 6.82 23.82 6.19
CA GLY A 49 5.72 24.76 6.40
C GLY A 49 5.85 25.53 7.71
N GLU A 50 4.76 26.14 8.17
CA GLU A 50 4.70 26.71 9.52
C GLU A 50 4.80 25.59 10.57
N THR A 51 5.45 25.84 11.70
CA THR A 51 5.70 24.81 12.74
C THR A 51 4.42 24.10 13.19
N ALA A 52 3.32 24.84 13.35
CA ALA A 52 2.03 24.25 13.73
C ALA A 52 1.44 23.37 12.62
N ALA A 53 1.53 23.79 11.35
CA ALA A 53 1.08 23.01 10.20
C ALA A 53 1.91 21.73 10.05
N VAL A 54 3.23 21.82 10.21
CA VAL A 54 4.14 20.66 10.18
C VAL A 54 3.80 19.67 11.27
N LYS A 55 3.52 20.13 12.50
CA LYS A 55 3.10 19.24 13.59
C LYS A 55 1.83 18.46 13.25
N SER A 56 0.79 19.14 12.79
CA SER A 56 -0.46 18.50 12.38
C SER A 56 -0.25 17.51 11.21
N ALA A 57 0.60 17.86 10.25
CA ALA A 57 0.95 16.96 9.15
C ALA A 57 1.62 15.69 9.67
N ILE A 58 2.68 15.82 10.49
CA ILE A 58 3.43 14.68 11.02
C ILE A 58 2.54 13.76 11.86
N ASP A 59 1.67 14.29 12.71
CA ASP A 59 0.74 13.48 13.50
C ASP A 59 -0.19 12.63 12.59
N ALA A 60 -0.73 13.23 11.53
CA ALA A 60 -1.56 12.51 10.55
C ALA A 60 -0.77 11.48 9.74
N GLY A 61 0.43 11.85 9.26
CA GLY A 61 1.31 10.98 8.50
C GLY A 61 1.79 9.77 9.30
N ALA A 62 2.16 9.98 10.56
CA ALA A 62 2.59 8.95 11.48
C ALA A 62 1.46 7.94 11.75
N ALA A 63 0.25 8.43 12.03
CA ALA A 63 -0.92 7.58 12.22
C ALA A 63 -1.25 6.79 10.95
N ALA A 64 -1.15 7.40 9.76
CA ALA A 64 -1.43 6.73 8.50
C ALA A 64 -0.38 5.64 8.18
N ALA A 65 0.91 5.93 8.39
CA ALA A 65 1.99 4.97 8.24
C ALA A 65 1.81 3.75 9.15
N GLN A 66 1.54 3.96 10.44
CA GLN A 66 1.34 2.88 11.42
C GLN A 66 0.15 1.96 11.08
N ARG A 67 -0.89 2.48 10.42
CA ARG A 67 -2.05 1.66 10.03
C ARG A 67 -1.71 0.63 8.96
N ILE A 68 -0.79 0.96 8.05
CA ILE A 68 -0.55 0.15 6.85
C ILE A 68 0.83 -0.50 6.79
N GLY A 69 1.76 -0.10 7.65
CA GLY A 69 3.12 -0.63 7.70
C GLY A 69 3.85 -0.26 8.98
N GLU A 70 5.18 -0.20 8.91
CA GLU A 70 6.05 0.08 10.04
C GLU A 70 6.50 1.54 10.02
N LEU A 71 6.06 2.32 11.01
CA LEU A 71 6.63 3.62 11.31
C LEU A 71 7.92 3.42 12.11
N VAL A 72 9.01 4.01 11.63
CA VAL A 72 10.33 3.88 12.26
C VAL A 72 10.61 5.10 13.13
N SER A 73 10.45 6.31 12.58
CA SER A 73 10.71 7.53 13.32
C SER A 73 9.91 8.72 12.78
N THR A 74 9.71 9.72 13.63
CA THR A 74 9.13 11.02 13.26
C THR A 74 9.93 12.12 13.93
N HIS A 75 10.17 13.23 13.24
CA HIS A 75 10.90 14.35 13.82
C HIS A 75 10.47 15.70 13.21
N ILE A 76 10.59 16.76 14.00
CA ILE A 76 10.30 18.13 13.58
C ILE A 76 11.45 19.02 14.02
N ILE A 77 11.95 19.83 13.09
CA ILE A 77 12.90 20.91 13.35
C ILE A 77 12.14 22.23 13.11
N PRO A 78 11.71 22.95 14.17
CA PRO A 78 10.90 24.15 14.03
C PRO A 78 11.55 25.27 13.21
N ARG A 79 12.87 25.38 13.29
CA ARG A 79 13.68 26.41 12.63
C ARG A 79 15.03 25.81 12.21
N PRO A 80 15.09 25.06 11.09
CA PRO A 80 16.36 24.56 10.58
C PRO A 80 17.30 25.73 10.25
N ASP A 81 18.60 25.53 10.43
CA ASP A 81 19.60 26.51 10.01
C ASP A 81 19.64 26.57 8.48
N ASP A 82 19.85 27.77 7.92
CA ASP A 82 19.93 27.96 6.46
C ASP A 82 21.03 27.06 5.84
N GLN A 83 22.10 26.73 6.59
CA GLN A 83 23.14 25.80 6.14
C GLN A 83 22.66 24.36 5.98
N VAL A 84 21.50 23.95 6.51
CA VAL A 84 21.00 22.57 6.33
C VAL A 84 20.30 22.40 4.98
N GLU A 85 19.89 23.50 4.33
CA GLU A 85 19.06 23.47 3.14
C GLU A 85 19.70 22.71 1.96
N PHE A 86 21.03 22.76 1.82
CA PHE A 86 21.75 22.01 0.76
C PHE A 86 21.63 20.48 0.90
N ILE A 87 21.31 19.98 2.09
CA ILE A 87 21.07 18.55 2.33
C ILE A 87 19.66 18.19 1.87
N LEU A 88 18.69 19.09 2.09
CA LEU A 88 17.26 18.86 1.84
C LEU A 88 16.88 19.00 0.35
N THR A 89 17.58 19.85 -0.40
CA THR A 89 17.20 20.28 -1.77
C THR A 89 17.86 19.50 -2.91
N LYS A 90 18.50 18.34 -2.64
CA LYS A 90 19.22 17.58 -3.69
C LYS A 90 18.33 16.87 -4.70
N THR A 91 17.04 16.74 -4.45
CA THR A 91 16.14 15.91 -5.24
C THR A 91 15.06 16.74 -5.94
N VAL A 92 15.34 17.00 -7.22
CA VAL A 92 14.39 17.37 -8.29
C VAL A 92 14.06 18.86 -8.40
N SER A 93 14.70 19.50 -9.38
CA SER A 93 14.11 20.64 -10.08
C SER A 93 12.82 20.16 -10.76
N VAL A 94 11.70 20.24 -10.04
CA VAL A 94 10.39 20.13 -10.68
C VAL A 94 10.26 21.42 -11.48
N LYS A 95 10.67 21.41 -12.76
CA LYS A 95 10.12 22.40 -13.69
C LYS A 95 8.62 22.30 -13.52
N GLU A 96 7.97 23.42 -13.18
CA GLU A 96 6.52 23.50 -13.11
C GLU A 96 5.95 22.74 -14.31
N ILE A 97 5.28 21.63 -14.05
CA ILE A 97 4.46 21.00 -15.08
C ILE A 97 3.25 21.93 -15.14
N PRO A 98 3.02 22.68 -16.24
CA PRO A 98 1.81 23.45 -16.35
C PRO A 98 0.65 22.45 -16.35
N VAL A 99 -0.05 22.36 -15.22
CA VAL A 99 -1.35 21.72 -15.17
C VAL A 99 -2.25 22.60 -16.03
N ARG A 100 -2.46 22.19 -17.28
CA ARG A 100 -3.53 22.75 -18.11
C ARG A 100 -4.84 22.37 -17.44
N VAL A 101 -5.35 23.26 -16.62
CA VAL A 101 -6.75 23.22 -16.22
C VAL A 101 -7.51 23.74 -17.44
N ASP A 102 -8.04 22.84 -18.27
CA ASP A 102 -8.97 23.25 -19.32
C ASP A 102 -10.24 23.77 -18.64
N GLU A 103 -10.33 25.09 -18.48
CA GLU A 103 -11.47 25.81 -17.87
C GLU A 103 -12.81 25.53 -18.58
N LYS A 104 -12.80 24.88 -19.74
CA LYS A 104 -13.99 24.58 -20.56
C LYS A 104 -14.85 23.39 -20.08
N LEU A 105 -14.42 22.60 -19.09
CA LEU A 105 -15.20 21.44 -18.60
C LEU A 105 -15.95 21.70 -17.28
N ILE A 106 -15.82 22.89 -16.68
CA ILE A 106 -16.69 23.32 -15.58
C ILE A 106 -17.82 24.18 -16.17
N SER A 107 -18.69 23.55 -16.97
CA SER A 107 -19.99 24.16 -17.27
C SER A 107 -20.93 23.90 -16.07
N GLU A 108 -21.14 24.99 -15.33
CA GLU A 108 -22.34 25.35 -14.59
C GLU A 108 -23.41 24.26 -14.36
N LYS A 109 -23.49 23.77 -13.12
CA LYS A 109 -24.77 23.73 -12.39
C LYS A 109 -24.53 24.11 -10.94
N LYS A 110 -24.61 25.41 -10.67
CA LYS A 110 -24.76 25.99 -9.33
C LYS A 110 -26.18 25.69 -8.85
N PRO A 111 -26.42 24.98 -7.74
CA PRO A 111 -27.73 25.00 -7.11
C PRO A 111 -27.84 26.31 -6.34
N GLU A 112 -28.71 27.21 -6.82
CA GLU A 112 -29.10 28.41 -6.09
C GLU A 112 -29.79 28.03 -4.77
N ARG A 113 -29.33 28.64 -3.68
CA ARG A 113 -29.93 28.53 -2.36
C ARG A 113 -30.95 29.66 -2.21
N LYS A 114 -32.24 29.38 -2.46
CA LYS A 114 -33.36 30.26 -2.05
C LYS A 114 -33.91 29.82 -0.69
N GLN A 115 -34.15 30.80 0.18
CA GLN A 115 -34.43 30.63 1.61
C GLN A 115 -35.87 30.20 1.93
N LYS A 116 -35.96 29.37 2.99
CA LYS A 116 -36.98 29.25 4.07
C LYS A 116 -38.48 29.33 3.72
N GLN A 117 -39.21 28.29 4.14
CA GLN A 117 -40.46 28.42 4.93
C GLN A 117 -40.68 27.19 5.85
N LYS A 118 -41.28 27.45 7.01
CA LYS A 118 -41.57 26.56 8.16
C LYS A 118 -42.78 25.65 7.91
N ILE A 119 -42.84 24.49 8.58
CA ILE A 119 -43.98 23.80 9.27
C ILE A 119 -43.31 22.58 9.98
N ALA A 120 -43.05 22.60 11.29
CA ALA A 120 -43.91 22.16 12.42
C ALA A 120 -44.30 20.66 12.41
N GLU A 121 -43.71 19.94 13.39
CA GLU A 121 -44.17 18.75 14.13
C GLU A 121 -44.67 17.49 13.37
N GLN A 122 -43.96 16.36 13.58
CA GLN A 122 -44.51 15.20 14.29
C GLN A 122 -43.42 14.22 14.74
N LYS A 123 -43.67 13.59 15.88
CA LYS A 123 -42.82 12.70 16.68
C LYS A 123 -42.79 11.27 16.14
N GLU A 124 -41.88 10.47 16.75
CA GLU A 124 -41.76 9.00 16.69
C GLU A 124 -41.01 8.50 15.44
N ASN A 125 -39.96 7.68 15.51
CA ASN A 125 -39.62 6.64 16.45
C ASN A 125 -38.08 6.42 16.42
N ILE A 126 -37.44 6.36 17.59
CA ILE A 126 -36.02 5.96 17.71
C ILE A 126 -36.02 4.44 17.70
N GLU A 127 -35.70 3.82 16.57
CA GLU A 127 -35.22 2.44 16.56
C GLU A 127 -33.69 2.43 16.66
N GLU A 128 -33.26 1.78 17.73
CA GLU A 128 -31.90 1.53 18.17
C GLU A 128 -31.13 0.74 17.10
N ILE A 129 -30.38 1.44 16.23
CA ILE A 129 -29.46 0.76 15.30
C ILE A 129 -28.25 0.29 16.10
N LYS A 130 -28.28 -0.99 16.46
CA LYS A 130 -27.15 -1.76 17.01
C LYS A 130 -25.88 -1.50 16.17
N PRO A 131 -24.69 -1.39 16.80
CA PRO A 131 -23.46 -1.10 16.09
C PRO A 131 -23.18 -2.17 15.03
N VAL A 132 -23.08 -1.74 13.77
CA VAL A 132 -22.60 -2.59 12.68
C VAL A 132 -21.15 -2.96 13.00
N ASN A 133 -20.95 -4.23 13.34
CA ASN A 133 -19.66 -4.85 13.56
C ASN A 133 -18.74 -4.55 12.37
N LYS A 134 -17.63 -3.86 12.62
CA LYS A 134 -16.54 -3.73 11.63
C LYS A 134 -15.97 -5.13 11.39
N PRO A 135 -16.02 -5.70 10.18
CA PRO A 135 -15.33 -6.95 9.93
C PRO A 135 -13.82 -6.70 10.05
N GLY A 136 -13.16 -7.53 10.85
CA GLY A 136 -11.73 -7.44 11.11
C GLY A 136 -10.85 -7.72 9.87
N PRO A 137 -9.52 -7.68 10.02
CA PRO A 137 -8.53 -7.72 8.92
C PRO A 137 -8.58 -8.95 7.99
N SER A 138 -9.42 -9.94 8.30
CA SER A 138 -9.68 -11.11 7.46
C SER A 138 -10.32 -10.77 6.11
N SER A 139 -11.22 -9.79 6.07
CA SER A 139 -12.06 -9.54 4.88
C SER A 139 -11.28 -8.95 3.70
N THR A 140 -10.20 -8.20 3.96
CA THR A 140 -9.36 -7.62 2.90
C THR A 140 -8.50 -8.70 2.23
N ILE A 141 -7.97 -9.64 3.00
CA ILE A 141 -7.19 -10.77 2.48
C ILE A 141 -8.09 -11.74 1.70
N GLU A 142 -9.32 -11.99 2.18
CA GLU A 142 -10.30 -12.81 1.46
C GLU A 142 -10.78 -12.15 0.17
N ARG A 143 -10.97 -10.82 0.17
CA ARG A 143 -11.32 -10.06 -1.03
C ARG A 143 -10.21 -10.10 -2.09
N LEU A 144 -8.95 -9.88 -1.67
CA LEU A 144 -7.79 -9.95 -2.56
C LEU A 144 -7.57 -11.37 -3.11
N LYS A 145 -7.84 -12.43 -2.32
CA LYS A 145 -7.84 -13.82 -2.81
C LYS A 145 -8.92 -14.08 -3.86
N LYS A 146 -10.10 -13.49 -3.68
CA LYS A 146 -11.25 -13.66 -4.58
C LYS A 146 -11.11 -12.85 -5.88
N GLU A 147 -10.42 -11.71 -5.83
CA GLU A 147 -10.09 -10.90 -7.00
C GLU A 147 -8.92 -11.48 -7.79
N ALA A 148 -7.93 -12.12 -7.13
CA ALA A 148 -6.81 -12.79 -7.79
C ALA A 148 -7.18 -14.15 -8.43
N LEU A 149 -8.16 -14.87 -7.87
CA LEU A 149 -8.73 -16.08 -8.46
C LEU A 149 -10.02 -15.74 -9.22
N GLY A 150 -9.90 -15.32 -10.48
CA GLY A 150 -11.03 -15.26 -11.40
C GLY A 150 -11.74 -16.62 -11.55
N LYS A 151 -13.06 -16.55 -11.77
CA LYS A 151 -14.07 -17.64 -11.86
C LYS A 151 -13.58 -19.09 -12.05
N ALA A 152 -13.94 -19.88 -11.04
CA ALA A 152 -14.40 -21.27 -11.04
C ALA A 152 -13.51 -22.36 -11.68
N ILE A 153 -12.74 -23.04 -10.82
CA ILE A 153 -12.82 -24.50 -10.73
C ILE A 153 -13.10 -24.83 -9.26
N THR A 154 -14.25 -25.47 -9.04
CA THR A 154 -14.68 -26.02 -7.76
C THR A 154 -13.63 -27.01 -7.27
N LEU A 155 -13.00 -26.73 -6.13
CA LEU A 155 -12.19 -27.72 -5.42
C LEU A 155 -12.93 -28.09 -4.15
N GLU A 156 -13.62 -29.22 -4.25
CA GLU A 156 -13.97 -30.03 -3.09
C GLU A 156 -12.72 -30.25 -2.23
N LYS A 157 -12.94 -30.34 -0.91
CA LYS A 157 -11.94 -30.83 0.02
C LYS A 157 -11.46 -32.21 -0.46
N THR A 158 -10.26 -32.29 -1.01
CA THR A 158 -9.58 -33.56 -1.20
C THR A 158 -8.28 -33.59 -0.43
N GLU A 159 -8.09 -34.75 0.19
CA GLU A 159 -7.12 -35.07 1.22
C GLU A 159 -5.67 -35.03 0.69
N LYS A 160 -4.71 -35.10 1.61
CA LYS A 160 -3.29 -35.28 1.27
C LYS A 160 -3.13 -36.48 0.33
N PRO A 161 -2.48 -36.36 -0.85
CA PRO A 161 -2.14 -37.53 -1.63
C PRO A 161 -1.08 -38.32 -0.87
N LYS A 162 -1.39 -39.59 -0.62
CA LYS A 162 -0.43 -40.60 -0.20
C LYS A 162 0.34 -41.05 -1.45
N SER A 163 1.67 -41.12 -1.30
CA SER A 163 2.63 -41.95 -2.04
C SER A 163 2.52 -42.09 -3.56
N SER A 164 3.66 -41.88 -4.21
CA SER A 164 4.12 -42.56 -5.43
C SER A 164 3.21 -42.49 -6.68
N GLY A 165 3.63 -41.67 -7.63
CA GLY A 165 3.31 -41.86 -9.05
C GLY A 165 2.03 -41.17 -9.52
N GLU A 166 2.17 -40.40 -10.59
CA GLU A 166 1.07 -39.97 -11.47
C GLU A 166 0.18 -38.82 -10.98
N ALA A 167 0.78 -37.65 -10.84
CA ALA A 167 0.10 -36.44 -11.29
C ALA A 167 0.92 -35.88 -12.47
N ARG A 168 0.54 -36.28 -13.69
CA ARG A 168 1.14 -35.78 -14.93
C ARG A 168 0.63 -34.36 -15.16
N PHE A 169 1.43 -33.38 -14.78
CA PHE A 169 1.18 -31.99 -15.15
C PHE A 169 1.90 -31.67 -16.45
N THR A 170 1.29 -30.80 -17.25
CA THR A 170 1.91 -30.31 -18.47
C THR A 170 2.79 -29.11 -18.16
N MET A 171 3.85 -28.91 -18.95
CA MET A 171 4.73 -27.75 -18.77
C MET A 171 3.97 -26.42 -18.90
N ALA A 172 2.90 -26.40 -19.70
CA ALA A 172 2.00 -25.26 -19.85
C ALA A 172 1.30 -24.86 -18.54
N GLU A 173 0.93 -25.83 -17.69
CA GLU A 173 0.31 -25.54 -16.39
C GLU A 173 1.32 -24.94 -15.42
N LEU A 174 2.56 -25.44 -15.42
CA LEU A 174 3.63 -24.95 -14.55
C LEU A 174 4.07 -23.53 -14.92
N GLU A 175 4.04 -23.18 -16.19
CA GLU A 175 4.35 -21.82 -16.66
C GLU A 175 3.29 -20.79 -16.24
N VAL A 176 2.06 -21.20 -15.92
CA VAL A 176 1.04 -20.27 -15.40
C VAL A 176 1.17 -20.04 -13.89
N MET A 177 1.84 -20.94 -13.16
CA MET A 177 1.93 -20.90 -11.70
C MET A 177 2.88 -19.85 -11.15
N ASN A 178 2.50 -19.18 -10.06
CA ASN A 178 3.40 -18.27 -9.34
C ASN A 178 4.50 -19.04 -8.56
N VAL A 179 5.56 -18.33 -8.15
CA VAL A 179 6.71 -18.95 -7.44
C VAL A 179 6.31 -19.67 -6.16
N HIS A 180 5.32 -19.15 -5.43
CA HIS A 180 4.85 -19.81 -4.21
C HIS A 180 4.14 -21.13 -4.51
N GLN A 181 3.34 -21.18 -5.58
CA GLN A 181 2.69 -22.40 -6.08
C GLN A 181 3.73 -23.41 -6.56
N LEU A 182 4.71 -22.99 -7.38
CA LEU A 182 5.81 -23.86 -7.83
C LEU A 182 6.61 -24.45 -6.65
N ARG A 183 6.90 -23.66 -5.62
CA ARG A 183 7.61 -24.14 -4.41
C ARG A 183 6.75 -25.07 -3.56
N ARG A 184 5.45 -24.79 -3.43
CA ARG A 184 4.52 -25.69 -2.71
C ARG A 184 4.43 -27.02 -3.44
N PHE A 185 4.35 -26.95 -4.76
CA PHE A 185 4.24 -28.09 -5.63
C PHE A 185 5.52 -28.94 -5.63
N ALA A 186 6.70 -28.33 -5.73
CA ALA A 186 8.00 -28.99 -5.63
C ALA A 186 8.19 -29.78 -4.32
N ARG A 187 7.67 -29.28 -3.19
CA ARG A 187 7.72 -30.00 -1.89
C ARG A 187 6.84 -31.24 -1.85
N GLY A 188 5.92 -31.39 -2.79
CA GLY A 188 5.05 -32.57 -2.92
C GLY A 188 5.67 -33.73 -3.71
N PHE A 189 6.87 -33.54 -4.28
CA PHE A 189 7.60 -34.59 -4.99
C PHE A 189 8.68 -35.17 -4.07
N ASP A 190 8.65 -36.47 -3.85
CA ASP A 190 9.66 -37.17 -3.04
C ASP A 190 11.05 -37.13 -3.70
N ASP A 191 11.08 -37.15 -5.04
CA ASP A 191 12.30 -37.17 -5.87
C ASP A 191 12.61 -35.83 -6.55
N PHE A 192 12.16 -34.70 -5.98
CA PHE A 192 12.53 -33.40 -6.52
C PHE A 192 14.05 -33.13 -6.35
N PRO A 193 14.75 -32.57 -7.36
CA PRO A 193 16.21 -32.38 -7.33
C PRO A 193 16.77 -31.54 -6.18
N ILE A 194 15.95 -30.67 -5.58
CA ILE A 194 16.30 -29.78 -4.47
C ILE A 194 15.30 -29.93 -3.32
N LYS A 195 15.70 -29.73 -2.06
CA LYS A 195 14.79 -29.95 -0.90
C LYS A 195 14.81 -28.80 0.12
N GLY A 196 13.73 -28.72 0.92
CA GLY A 196 13.64 -27.85 2.10
C GLY A 196 13.95 -26.36 1.85
N ARG A 197 15.08 -25.87 2.40
CA ARG A 197 15.49 -24.46 2.29
C ARG A 197 15.88 -24.08 0.86
N GLU A 198 16.36 -25.04 0.06
CA GLU A 198 16.77 -24.80 -1.32
C GLU A 198 15.55 -24.47 -2.19
N ILE A 199 14.45 -25.23 -2.05
CA ILE A 199 13.16 -24.89 -2.68
C ILE A 199 12.71 -23.48 -2.28
N SER A 200 12.92 -23.11 -1.02
CA SER A 200 12.46 -21.82 -0.50
C SER A 200 13.25 -20.63 -1.04
N ARG A 201 14.50 -20.85 -1.48
CA ARG A 201 15.38 -19.84 -2.08
C ARG A 201 15.32 -19.84 -3.61
N ALA A 202 15.01 -20.98 -4.22
CA ALA A 202 14.99 -21.14 -5.67
C ALA A 202 14.05 -20.13 -6.35
N ASN A 203 14.53 -19.50 -7.41
CA ASN A 203 13.74 -18.54 -8.20
C ASN A 203 12.79 -19.27 -9.18
N ARG A 204 11.94 -18.53 -9.88
CA ARG A 204 10.94 -19.10 -10.79
C ARG A 204 11.57 -19.94 -11.90
N GLY A 205 12.64 -19.43 -12.52
CA GLY A 205 13.31 -20.08 -13.64
C GLY A 205 13.94 -21.41 -13.22
N GLU A 206 14.68 -21.40 -12.11
CA GLU A 206 15.31 -22.59 -11.52
C GLU A 206 14.28 -23.70 -11.26
N LEU A 207 13.12 -23.35 -10.67
CA LEU A 207 12.07 -24.32 -10.41
C LEU A 207 11.49 -24.92 -11.70
N LEU A 208 11.24 -24.09 -12.72
CA LEU A 208 10.73 -24.57 -14.01
C LEU A 208 11.74 -25.48 -14.71
N ASP A 209 13.03 -25.19 -14.62
CA ASP A 209 14.07 -26.02 -15.22
C ASP A 209 14.19 -27.38 -14.52
N PHE A 210 14.07 -27.44 -13.18
CA PHE A 210 13.97 -28.71 -12.46
C PHE A 210 12.73 -29.51 -12.85
N PHE A 211 11.58 -28.86 -13.03
CA PHE A 211 10.37 -29.54 -13.52
C PHE A 211 10.51 -30.04 -14.96
N LYS A 212 11.15 -29.28 -15.86
CA LYS A 212 11.46 -29.74 -17.23
C LYS A 212 12.37 -30.97 -17.23
N GLY A 213 13.31 -31.05 -16.29
CA GLY A 213 14.19 -32.20 -16.13
C GLY A 213 13.47 -33.47 -15.66
N LEU A 214 12.39 -33.32 -14.88
CA LEU A 214 11.56 -34.42 -14.37
C LEU A 214 10.51 -34.92 -15.36
N LEU A 215 10.14 -34.11 -16.35
CA LEU A 215 9.10 -34.41 -17.34
C LEU A 215 9.67 -34.93 -18.68
N LYS A 216 10.97 -35.23 -18.74
CA LYS A 216 11.62 -35.93 -19.86
C LYS A 216 11.65 -37.42 -19.59
#